data_AF-A0A921NX27-F1
#
_entry.id   AF-A0A921NX27-F1
#
_cell.length_a   1.000
_cell.length_b   1.000
_cell.length_c   1.000
_cell.angle_alpha   90.00
_cell.angle_beta   90.00
_cell.angle_gamma   90.00
#
_symmetry.space_group_name_H-M   'P 1'
#
loop_
_entity.id
_entity.type
_entity.pdbx_description
1 polymer ?
#
loop_
_entity_poly.entity_id
_entity_poly.type
_entity_poly.pdbx_seq_one_letter_code
_entity_poly.pdbx_strand_id
1 'polypeptide(L)'
;MSAAVRLAELHQALDRIGAAMERGEIESLPPMLDAYSRAVGEFCALEGAAGLRDGVQALQARQQEVIAAMRHHQDRLLALMCRQRTATRAVHAYTGAGAG
;
A
#
# COMPACT_ATOMS: atom_id res chain seq x y z
N MET A 1 16.20 21.82 7.45
CA MET A 1 16.02 20.83 6.36
C MET A 1 15.36 21.55 5.20
N SER A 2 15.85 21.40 3.96
CA SER A 2 15.26 22.08 2.79
C SER A 2 14.08 21.30 2.21
N ALA A 3 13.18 21.99 1.52
CA ALA A 3 12.06 21.35 0.81
C ALA A 3 12.54 20.28 -0.19
N ALA A 4 13.66 20.52 -0.88
CA ALA A 4 14.23 19.57 -1.84
C ALA A 4 14.70 18.28 -1.17
N VAL A 5 15.38 18.38 -0.01
CA VAL A 5 15.79 17.21 0.77
C VAL A 5 14.57 16.43 1.25
N ARG A 6 13.56 17.15 1.78
CA ARG A 6 12.33 16.51 2.26
C ARG A 6 11.56 15.80 1.14
N LEU A 7 11.53 16.38 -0.06
CA LEU A 7 10.92 15.75 -1.22
C LEU A 7 11.64 14.45 -1.63
N ALA A 8 12.97 14.44 -1.61
CA ALA A 8 13.74 13.23 -1.88
C ALA A 8 13.47 12.11 -0.85
N GLU A 9 13.31 12.47 0.44
CA GLU A 9 12.93 11.52 1.48
C GLU A 9 11.52 10.93 1.26
N LEU A 10 10.57 11.72 0.77
CA LEU A 10 9.23 11.25 0.42
C LEU A 10 9.28 10.20 -0.70
N HIS A 11 10.11 10.42 -1.72
CA HIS A 11 10.33 9.43 -2.77
C HIS A 11 10.90 8.13 -2.21
N GLN A 12 11.92 8.19 -1.35
CA GLN A 12 12.47 7.00 -0.70
C GLN A 12 11.49 6.30 0.25
N ALA A 13 10.57 7.05 0.86
CA ALA A 13 9.51 6.47 1.67
C ALA A 13 8.52 5.66 0.81
N LEU A 14 8.14 6.16 -0.37
CA LEU A 14 7.34 5.39 -1.33
C LEU A 14 8.06 4.14 -1.82
N ASP A 15 9.37 4.20 -2.07
CA ASP A 15 10.17 3.01 -2.45
C ASP A 15 10.13 1.94 -1.36
N ARG A 16 10.27 2.36 -0.10
CA ARG A 16 10.18 1.43 1.04
C ARG A 16 8.79 0.82 1.16
N ILE A 17 7.73 1.61 0.99
CA ILE A 17 6.34 1.12 0.99
C ILE A 17 6.15 0.10 -0.15
N GLY A 18 6.63 0.41 -1.36
CA GLY A 18 6.63 -0.49 -2.50
C GLY A 18 7.31 -1.82 -2.19
N ALA A 19 8.53 -1.78 -1.68
CA ALA A 19 9.29 -2.98 -1.32
C ALA A 19 8.62 -3.81 -0.21
N ALA A 20 8.03 -3.17 0.79
CA ALA A 20 7.27 -3.88 1.84
C ALA A 20 6.06 -4.61 1.26
N MET A 21 5.34 -4.00 0.30
CA MET A 21 4.24 -4.68 -0.39
C MET A 21 4.71 -5.89 -1.21
N GLU A 22 5.82 -5.75 -1.94
CA GLU A 22 6.38 -6.84 -2.76
C GLU A 22 6.82 -8.03 -1.91
N ARG A 23 7.37 -7.75 -0.72
CA ARG A 23 7.77 -8.77 0.26
C ARG A 23 6.59 -9.35 1.05
N GLY A 24 5.38 -8.82 0.88
CA GLY A 24 4.20 -9.26 1.63
C GLY A 24 4.24 -8.88 3.11
N GLU A 25 5.01 -7.85 3.47
CA GLU A 25 5.14 -7.33 4.84
C GLU A 25 3.91 -6.47 5.18
N ILE A 26 2.72 -7.05 5.12
CA ILE A 26 1.45 -6.32 5.24
C ILE A 26 1.32 -5.64 6.61
N GLU A 27 1.82 -6.28 7.67
CA GLU A 27 1.76 -5.76 9.04
C GLU A 27 2.61 -4.49 9.24
N SER A 28 3.66 -4.29 8.45
CA SER A 28 4.49 -3.08 8.55
C SER A 28 3.95 -1.91 7.72
N LEU A 29 3.02 -2.14 6.79
CA LEU A 29 2.50 -1.08 5.90
C LEU A 29 1.75 0.04 6.64
N PRO A 30 0.85 -0.22 7.61
CA PRO A 30 0.10 0.85 8.28
C PRO A 30 1.00 1.92 8.93
N PRO A 31 1.98 1.59 9.79
CA PRO A 31 2.85 2.62 10.38
C PRO A 31 3.72 3.35 9.35
N MET A 32 4.09 2.69 8.23
CA MET A 32 4.83 3.33 7.14
C MET A 32 3.98 4.38 6.40
N LEU A 33 2.70 4.08 6.16
CA LEU A 33 1.75 4.98 5.52
C LEU A 33 1.39 6.19 6.40
N ASP A 34 1.25 5.97 7.70
CA ASP A 34 1.03 7.05 8.66
C ASP A 34 2.23 8.00 8.72
N ALA A 35 3.45 7.43 8.77
CA ALA A 35 4.69 8.21 8.75
C ALA A 35 4.84 8.99 7.45
N TYR A 36 4.54 8.38 6.30
CA TYR A 36 4.55 9.05 4.99
C TYR A 36 3.54 10.20 4.94
N SER A 37 2.31 9.98 5.41
CA SER A 37 1.25 11.00 5.39
C SER A 37 1.63 12.21 6.25
N ARG A 38 2.23 11.98 7.43
CA ARG A 38 2.78 13.05 8.27
C ARG A 38 3.89 13.80 7.54
N ALA A 39 4.81 13.08 6.91
CA ALA A 39 5.94 13.67 6.18
C ALA A 39 5.50 14.56 5.01
N VAL A 40 4.42 14.19 4.31
CA VAL A 40 3.80 15.01 3.26
C VAL A 40 3.25 16.31 3.85
N GLY A 41 2.53 16.23 4.98
CA GLY A 41 2.03 17.42 5.68
C GLY A 41 3.15 18.38 6.08
N GLU A 42 4.24 17.85 6.62
CA GLU A 42 5.44 18.63 6.95
C GLU A 42 6.10 19.25 5.72
N PHE A 43 6.21 18.51 4.60
CA PHE A 43 6.73 19.04 3.35
C PHE A 43 5.92 20.22 2.83
N CYS A 44 4.59 20.12 2.85
CA CYS A 44 3.70 21.19 2.40
C CYS A 44 3.84 22.48 3.23
N ALA A 45 4.30 22.37 4.48
CA ALA A 45 4.54 23.51 5.35
C ALA A 45 5.93 24.16 5.17
N LEU A 46 6.83 23.56 4.38
CA LEU A 46 8.17 24.09 4.16
C LEU A 46 8.18 25.25 3.15
N GLU A 47 8.96 26.29 3.46
CA GLU A 47 9.28 27.34 2.50
C GLU A 47 9.98 26.75 1.26
N GLY A 48 9.55 27.20 0.08
CA GLY A 48 10.07 26.71 -1.20
C GLY A 48 9.43 25.41 -1.71
N ALA A 49 8.54 24.76 -0.96
CA ALA A 49 7.82 23.57 -1.43
C ALA A 49 7.00 23.85 -2.71
N ALA A 50 6.37 25.03 -2.79
CA ALA A 50 5.62 25.47 -3.97
C ALA A 50 6.49 25.57 -5.25
N GLY A 51 7.80 25.80 -5.09
CA GLY A 51 8.75 25.86 -6.21
C GLY A 51 9.13 24.48 -6.78
N LEU A 52 8.78 23.38 -6.11
CA LEU A 52 9.17 22.02 -6.48
C LEU A 52 8.07 21.27 -7.24
N ARG A 53 7.27 21.98 -8.05
CA ARG A 53 6.08 21.46 -8.73
C ARG A 53 6.32 20.15 -9.47
N ASP A 54 7.35 20.08 -10.31
CA ASP A 54 7.61 18.90 -11.14
C ASP A 54 7.94 17.68 -10.29
N GLY A 55 8.68 17.88 -9.21
CA GLY A 55 9.00 16.81 -8.26
C GLY A 55 7.77 16.33 -7.48
N VAL A 56 6.85 17.23 -7.12
CA VAL A 56 5.56 16.86 -6.50
C VAL A 56 4.68 16.07 -7.47
N GLN A 57 4.66 16.44 -8.77
CA GLN A 57 3.94 15.68 -9.79
C GLN A 57 4.50 14.27 -9.96
N ALA A 58 5.83 14.12 -9.97
CA ALA A 58 6.48 12.81 -9.99
C ALA A 58 6.16 11.98 -8.73
N LEU A 59 6.12 12.63 -7.56
CA LEU A 59 5.74 11.96 -6.31
C LEU A 59 4.29 11.47 -6.35
N GLN A 60 3.37 12.28 -6.87
CA GLN A 60 1.97 11.93 -7.03
C GLN A 60 1.78 10.71 -7.96
N ALA A 61 2.47 10.68 -9.10
CA ALA A 61 2.40 9.56 -10.03
C ALA A 61 2.83 8.25 -9.35
N ARG A 62 3.96 8.27 -8.63
CA ARG A 62 4.46 7.11 -7.88
C ARG A 62 3.51 6.67 -6.76
N GLN A 63 2.87 7.61 -6.08
CA GLN A 63 1.86 7.29 -5.08
C GLN A 63 0.64 6.57 -5.71
N GLN A 64 0.22 6.97 -6.92
CA GLN A 64 -0.86 6.30 -7.63
C GLN A 64 -0.50 4.87 -8.02
N GLU A 65 0.75 4.61 -8.43
CA GLU A 65 1.26 3.27 -8.72
C GLU A 65 1.21 2.36 -7.48
N VAL A 66 1.67 2.87 -6.33
CA VAL A 66 1.61 2.15 -5.05
C VAL A 66 0.16 1.83 -4.67
N ILE A 67 -0.76 2.79 -4.81
CA ILE A 67 -2.20 2.58 -4.55
C ILE A 67 -2.78 1.51 -5.49
N ALA A 68 -2.41 1.52 -6.76
CA ALA A 68 -2.87 0.52 -7.72
C ALA A 68 -2.40 -0.89 -7.32
N ALA A 69 -1.14 -1.02 -6.88
CA ALA A 69 -0.60 -2.29 -6.38
C ALA A 69 -1.31 -2.77 -5.11
N MET A 70 -1.63 -1.86 -4.17
CA MET A 70 -2.42 -2.19 -2.97
C MET A 70 -3.80 -2.73 -3.33
N ARG A 71 -4.50 -2.08 -4.27
CA ARG A 71 -5.82 -2.52 -4.74
C ARG A 71 -5.75 -3.90 -5.38
N HIS A 72 -4.75 -4.12 -6.24
CA HIS A 72 -4.52 -5.43 -6.83
C HIS A 72 -4.26 -6.52 -5.77
N HIS A 73 -3.53 -6.18 -4.70
CA HIS A 73 -3.32 -7.10 -3.59
C HIS A 73 -4.64 -7.40 -2.84
N GLN A 74 -5.47 -6.40 -2.57
CA GLN A 74 -6.79 -6.57 -1.94
C GLN A 74 -7.71 -7.49 -2.77
N ASP A 75 -7.75 -7.29 -4.09
CA ASP A 75 -8.55 -8.14 -4.99
C ASP A 75 -8.11 -9.61 -4.92
N ARG A 76 -6.79 -9.86 -4.87
CA ARG A 76 -6.26 -11.22 -4.70
C ARG A 76 -6.65 -11.83 -3.35
N LEU A 77 -6.58 -11.07 -2.26
CA LEU A 77 -7.01 -11.56 -0.94
C LEU A 77 -8.50 -11.90 -0.91
N LEU A 78 -9.35 -11.04 -1.48
CA LEU A 78 -10.79 -11.30 -1.58
C LEU A 78 -11.08 -12.57 -2.41
N ALA A 79 -10.36 -12.76 -3.52
CA ALA A 79 -10.47 -13.96 -4.34
C ALA A 79 -10.06 -15.23 -3.58
N LEU A 80 -8.98 -15.16 -2.79
CA LEU A 80 -8.52 -16.27 -1.94
C LEU A 80 -9.55 -16.62 -0.86
N MET A 81 -10.08 -15.62 -0.15
CA MET A 81 -11.13 -15.83 0.86
C MET A 81 -12.39 -16.46 0.26
N CYS A 82 -12.80 -16.03 -0.93
CA CYS A 82 -13.93 -16.63 -1.64
C CYS A 82 -13.68 -18.09 -1.98
N ARG A 83 -12.48 -18.42 -2.50
CA ARG A 83 -12.08 -19.80 -2.79
C ARG A 83 -12.05 -20.67 -1.54
N GLN A 84 -11.52 -20.16 -0.43
CA GLN A 84 -11.48 -20.88 0.84
C GLN A 84 -12.89 -21.18 1.33
N ARG A 85 -13.81 -20.21 1.30
CA ARG A 85 -15.22 -20.42 1.67
C ARG A 85 -15.89 -21.50 0.82
N THR A 86 -15.64 -21.51 -0.50
CA THR A 86 -16.16 -22.54 -1.40
C THR A 86 -15.57 -23.92 -1.08
N ALA A 87 -14.26 -24.00 -0.82
CA ALA A 87 -13.60 -25.24 -0.43
C ALA A 87 -14.15 -25.78 0.89
N THR A 88 -14.31 -24.93 1.92
CA THR A 88 -14.91 -25.32 3.20
C THR A 88 -16.32 -25.85 3.03
N ARG A 89 -17.16 -25.20 2.21
CA ARG A 89 -18.52 -25.70 1.90
C ARG A 89 -18.49 -27.05 1.20
N ALA A 90 -17.59 -27.25 0.24
CA ALA A 90 -17.44 -28.53 -0.46
C ALA A 90 -17.02 -29.65 0.51
N VAL A 91 -16.04 -29.38 1.38
CA VAL A 91 -15.61 -30.34 2.42
C VAL A 91 -16.80 -30.73 3.30
N HIS A 92 -17.55 -29.76 3.84
CA HIS A 92 -18.72 -30.06 4.67
C HIS A 92 -19.80 -30.85 3.93
N ALA A 93 -20.02 -30.58 2.63
CA ALA A 93 -20.99 -31.34 1.84
C ALA A 93 -20.55 -32.81 1.65
N TYR A 94 -19.27 -33.06 1.38
CA TYR A 94 -18.74 -34.41 1.17
C TYR A 94 -18.55 -35.20 2.48
N THR A 95 -18.16 -34.55 3.58
CA THR A 95 -18.03 -35.22 4.89
C THR A 95 -19.38 -35.35 5.60
N GLY A 96 -20.33 -34.46 5.34
CA GLY A 96 -21.69 -34.51 5.88
C GLY A 96 -22.61 -35.50 5.13
N ALA A 97 -22.43 -35.67 3.82
CA ALA A 97 -23.17 -36.67 3.04
C ALA A 97 -22.74 -38.13 3.30
N GLY A 98 -21.60 -38.34 3.97
CA GLY A 98 -21.15 -39.68 4.39
C GLY A 98 -21.59 -40.09 5.80
N ALA A 99 -22.35 -39.25 6.50
CA ALA A 99 -22.81 -39.49 7.88
C ALA A 99 -24.32 -39.75 8.00
N GLY A 100 -24.99 -40.08 6.88
CA GLY A 100 -26.42 -40.40 6.81
C GLY A 100 -26.68 -41.80 6.29
#